data_AF-A0A317IAZ4-F1
#
_entry.id   AF-A0A317IAZ4-F1
#
_cell.length_a   1.000
_cell.length_b   1.000
_cell.length_c   1.000
_cell.angle_alpha   90.00
_cell.angle_beta   90.00
_cell.angle_gamma   90.00
#
_symmetry.space_group_name_H-M   'P 1'
#
loop_
_entity.id
_entity.type
_entity.pdbx_description
1 polymer ?
#
loop_
_entity_poly.entity_id
_entity_poly.type
_entity_poly.pdbx_seq_one_letter_code
_entity_poly.pdbx_strand_id
1 'polypeptide(L)' 'MDETFDLLEYQQKARELLCPKKLFFLWEDVCRRYDRNEIGEYEFEEMKAVIWPTLKTLSSLRRIIDGSDQPPKKRLRRRA' A
#
# COMPACT_ATOMS: atom_id res chain seq x y z
N MET A 1 -9.87 -13.53 -25.91
CA MET A 1 -10.93 -13.26 -24.92
C MET A 1 -10.41 -12.11 -24.11
N ASP A 2 -11.01 -10.93 -24.23
CA ASP A 2 -10.68 -9.81 -23.33
C ASP A 2 -11.02 -10.26 -21.90
N GLU A 3 -10.01 -10.33 -21.04
CA GLU A 3 -10.21 -10.51 -19.61
C GLU A 3 -10.89 -9.23 -19.09
N THR A 4 -12.21 -9.30 -18.93
CA THR A 4 -13.00 -8.21 -18.34
C THR A 4 -12.42 -7.87 -16.97
N PHE A 5 -12.20 -6.59 -16.69
CA PHE A 5 -11.69 -6.16 -15.39
C PHE A 5 -12.66 -6.57 -14.27
N ASP A 6 -12.25 -7.49 -13.41
CA ASP A 6 -13.01 -7.87 -12.22
C ASP A 6 -12.54 -7.04 -11.01
N LEU A 7 -13.33 -6.03 -10.67
CA LEU A 7 -13.06 -5.15 -9.54
C LEU A 7 -12.95 -5.92 -8.21
N LEU A 8 -13.80 -6.93 -7.98
CA LEU A 8 -13.80 -7.67 -6.73
C LEU A 8 -12.55 -8.52 -6.59
N GLU A 9 -12.11 -9.17 -7.67
CA GLU A 9 -10.88 -9.94 -7.69
C GLU A 9 -9.66 -9.05 -7.43
N TYR A 10 -9.62 -7.87 -8.05
CA TYR A 10 -8.53 -6.90 -7.86
C TYR A 10 -8.50 -6.32 -6.44
N GLN A 11 -9.67 -6.00 -5.87
CA GLN A 11 -9.77 -5.56 -4.48
C GLN A 11 -9.33 -6.65 -3.51
N GLN A 12 -9.69 -7.91 -3.76
CA GLN A 12 -9.27 -9.02 -2.92
C GLN A 12 -7.76 -9.25 -3.00
N LYS A 13 -7.18 -9.24 -4.20
CA LYS A 13 -5.72 -9.28 -4.39
C LYS A 13 -5.03 -8.15 -3.61
N ALA A 14 -5.53 -6.92 -3.70
CA ALA A 14 -4.96 -5.78 -2.95
C ALA A 14 -4.96 -6.01 -1.44
N ARG A 15 -6.03 -6.60 -0.88
CA ARG A 15 -6.15 -6.91 0.56
C ARG A 15 -5.22 -8.03 1.02
N GLU A 16 -4.96 -9.01 0.16
CA GLU A 16 -4.07 -10.15 0.46
C GLU A 16 -2.58 -9.80 0.30
N LEU A 17 -2.26 -8.74 -0.46
CA LEU A 17 -0.89 -8.30 -0.68
C LEU A 17 -0.31 -7.58 0.55
N LEU A 18 0.47 -8.31 1.35
CA LEU A 18 1.24 -7.76 2.48
C LEU A 18 2.59 -7.12 2.09
N CYS A 19 2.89 -7.04 0.79
CA CYS A 19 4.14 -6.50 0.28
C CYS A 19 3.91 -5.15 -0.43
N PRO A 20 4.48 -4.03 0.08
CA PRO A 20 4.30 -2.71 -0.54
C PRO A 20 4.71 -2.66 -2.00
N LYS A 21 5.77 -3.39 -2.39
CA LYS A 21 6.24 -3.45 -3.77
C LYS A 21 5.21 -4.10 -4.70
N LYS A 22 4.56 -5.18 -4.24
CA LYS A 22 3.51 -5.84 -5.02
C LYS A 22 2.24 -4.99 -5.12
N LEU A 23 1.87 -4.30 -4.03
CA LEU A 23 0.78 -3.32 -4.04
C LEU A 23 1.04 -2.19 -5.04
N PHE A 24 2.28 -1.72 -5.13
CA PHE A 24 2.66 -0.69 -6.11
C PHE A 24 2.51 -1.19 -7.55
N PHE A 25 2.96 -2.41 -7.85
CA PHE A 25 2.75 -2.99 -9.19
C PHE A 25 1.27 -3.18 -9.53
N LEU A 26 0.45 -3.58 -8.55
CA LEU A 26 -1.00 -3.68 -8.75
C LEU A 26 -1.61 -2.31 -9.04
N TRP A 27 -1.18 -1.27 -8.32
CA TRP A 27 -1.63 0.11 -8.58
C TRP A 27 -1.21 0.62 -9.95
N GLU A 28 0.03 0.35 -10.37
CA GLU A 28 0.53 0.72 -11.70
C GLU A 28 -0.29 0.05 -12.82
N ASP A 29 -0.70 -1.20 -12.63
CA ASP A 29 -1.58 -1.90 -13.56
C ASP A 29 -2.96 -1.23 -13.65
N VAL A 30 -3.59 -0.91 -12.51
CA VAL A 30 -4.87 -0.18 -12.46
C VAL A 30 -4.77 1.18 -13.18
N CYS A 31 -3.70 1.95 -12.95
CA CYS A 31 -3.47 3.21 -13.67
C CYS A 31 -3.37 3.00 -15.18
N ARG A 32 -2.61 2.00 -15.64
CA ARG A 32 -2.47 1.71 -17.07
C ARG A 32 -3.81 1.31 -17.71
N ARG A 33 -4.64 0.55 -17.01
CA ARG A 33 -5.99 0.17 -17.50
C ARG A 33 -6.90 1.39 -17.59
N TYR A 34 -6.83 2.30 -16.61
CA TYR A 34 -7.59 3.56 -16.64
C TYR A 34 -7.14 4.47 -17.80
N ASP A 35 -5.83 4.62 -18.02
CA ASP A 35 -5.28 5.42 -19.13
C ASP A 35 -5.68 4.86 -20.51
N ARG A 36 -5.95 3.56 -20.59
CA ARG A 36 -6.43 2.89 -21.81
C ARG A 36 -7.96 2.88 -21.94
N ASN A 37 -8.69 3.50 -21.01
CA ASN A 37 -10.14 3.43 -20.88
C ASN A 37 -10.67 1.99 -20.80
N GLU A 38 -9.88 1.04 -20.28
CA GLU A 38 -10.30 -0.34 -20.02
C GLU A 38 -11.14 -0.43 -18.73
N ILE A 39 -11.01 0.57 -17.84
CA ILE A 39 -11.80 0.73 -16.62
C ILE A 39 -12.30 2.18 -16.50
N GLY A 40 -13.45 2.35 -15.84
CA GLY A 40 -14.03 3.66 -15.58
C GLY A 40 -13.45 4.35 -14.33
N GLU A 41 -13.88 5.59 -14.12
CA GLU A 41 -13.52 6.38 -12.93
C GLU A 41 -14.00 5.71 -11.63
N TYR A 42 -15.14 5.04 -11.68
CA TYR A 42 -15.69 4.30 -10.54
C TYR A 42 -14.74 3.18 -10.08
N GLU A 43 -14.33 2.29 -10.99
CA GLU A 43 -13.42 1.20 -10.70
C GLU A 43 -12.04 1.70 -10.24
N PHE A 44 -11.58 2.80 -10.83
CA PHE A 44 -10.32 3.45 -10.47
C PHE A 44 -10.33 3.97 -9.03
N GLU A 45 -11.36 4.74 -8.64
CA GLU A 45 -11.47 5.28 -7.28
C GLU A 45 -11.72 4.16 -6.25
N GLU A 46 -12.48 3.12 -6.60
CA GLU A 46 -12.66 1.93 -5.75
C GLU A 46 -11.33 1.22 -5.46
N MET A 47 -10.49 1.02 -6.48
CA MET A 47 -9.17 0.41 -6.29
C MET A 47 -8.23 1.28 -5.44
N LYS A 48 -8.27 2.59 -5.65
CA LYS A 48 -7.50 3.57 -4.87
C LYS A 48 -7.89 3.53 -3.39
N ALA A 49 -9.19 3.47 -3.10
CA ALA A 49 -9.73 3.38 -1.75
C ALA A 49 -9.28 2.11 -1.01
N VAL A 50 -8.95 1.03 -1.72
CA VAL A 50 -8.43 -0.22 -1.12
C VAL A 50 -6.90 -0.22 -0.98
N ILE A 51 -6.17 0.26 -1.99
CA ILE A 51 -4.71 0.19 -2.01
C ILE A 51 -4.08 1.20 -1.03
N TRP A 52 -4.59 2.42 -0.96
CA TRP A 52 -3.99 3.50 -0.17
C TRP A 52 -4.00 3.24 1.35
N PRO A 53 -5.11 2.79 1.97
CA PRO A 53 -5.11 2.42 3.39
C PRO A 53 -4.13 1.28 3.69
N THR A 54 -4.01 0.32 2.79
CA THR A 54 -3.10 -0.82 2.93
C THR A 54 -1.64 -0.37 2.93
N LEU A 55 -1.25 0.52 2.01
CA LEU A 55 0.09 1.14 1.97
C LEU A 55 0.38 1.97 3.23
N LYS A 56 -0.60 2.76 3.70
CA LYS A 56 -0.48 3.55 4.93
C LYS A 56 -0.28 2.65 6.16
N THR A 57 -1.02 1.55 6.23
CA THR A 57 -0.93 0.57 7.32
C THR A 57 0.44 -0.10 7.32
N LEU A 58 0.92 -0.59 6.17
CA LEU A 58 2.24 -1.22 6.06
C LEU A 58 3.37 -0.26 6.43
N SER A 59 3.27 1.02 6.02
CA SER A 59 4.25 2.05 6.38
C SER A 59 4.25 2.34 7.89
N SER A 60 3.06 2.37 8.50
CA SER A 60 2.89 2.60 9.94
C SER A 60 3.40 1.41 10.76
N LEU A 61 3.10 0.18 10.35
CA LEU A 61 3.60 -1.05 10.97
C LEU A 61 5.12 -1.14 10.90
N ARG A 62 5.71 -0.85 9.72
CA ARG A 62 7.16 -0.78 9.57
C ARG A 62 7.78 0.22 10.54
N ARG A 63 7.19 1.41 10.69
CA ARG A 63 7.68 2.43 11.62
C ARG A 63 7.55 2.01 13.09
N ILE A 64 6.54 1.23 13.46
CA ILE A 64 6.42 0.67 14.82
C ILE A 64 7.50 -0.39 15.06
N ILE A 65 7.76 -1.25 14.09
CA ILE A 65 8.80 -2.28 14.16
C ILE A 65 10.20 -1.66 14.20
N ASP A 66 10.53 -0.76 13.26
CA ASP A 66 11.81 -0.02 13.22
C ASP A 66 11.96 0.93 14.44
N GLY A 67 10.85 1.48 14.96
CA GLY A 67 10.82 2.35 16.13
C GLY A 67 10.97 1.64 17.47
N SER A 68 10.97 0.30 17.48
CA SER A 68 11.17 -0.50 18.68
C SER A 68 12.65 -0.64 19.08
N ASP A 69 13.60 -0.09 18.29
CA ASP A 69 15.05 -0.28 18.50
C ASP A 69 15.83 0.99 18.89
N GLN A 70 15.24 1.97 19.60
CA GLN A 70 16.07 2.94 20.33
C GLN A 70 15.45 3.33 21.68
N PRO A 71 15.95 2.80 22.82
CA PRO A 71 15.76 3.52 24.07
C PRO A 71 16.42 4.90 23.93
N PRO A 72 15.81 5.98 24.47
CA PRO A 72 16.47 7.27 24.49
C PRO A 72 17.79 7.09 25.23
N LYS A 73 18.92 7.25 24.53
CA LYS A 73 20.25 7.31 25.14
C LYS A 73 20.25 8.53 26.06
N LYS A 74 19.83 8.34 27.32
CA LYS A 74 20.05 9.27 28.41
C LYS A 74 21.57 9.45 28.47
N ARG A 75 22.07 10.54 27.89
CA ARG A 75 23.44 10.99 28.09
C ARG A 75 23.58 11.30 29.58
N LEU A 76 24.07 10.32 30.33
CA LEU A 76 24.47 10.48 31.72
C LEU A 76 25.64 11.46 31.70
N ARG A 77 25.34 12.75 31.89
CA ARG A 77 26.35 13.78 32.13
C ARG A 77 26.99 13.48 33.47
N ARG A 78 28.09 12.73 33.47
CA ARG A 78 29.06 12.77 34.57
C ARG A 78 29.63 14.18 34.59
N ARG A 79 29.30 14.95 35.63
CA ARG A 79 30.13 16.08 36.06
C ARG A 79 30.91 15.62 37.27
N ALA A 80 32.23 15.77 37.15
CA ALA A 80 33.23 15.61 38.18
C ALA A 80 33.07 16.65 39.29
#